data_AF-A0A966GS58-F1
#
_entry.id   AF-A0A966GS58-F1
#
_cell.length_a   1.000
_cell.length_b   1.000
_cell.length_c   1.000
_cell.angle_alpha   90.00
_cell.angle_beta   90.00
_cell.angle_gamma   90.00
#
_symmetry.space_group_name_H-M   'P 1'
#
loop_
_entity.id
_entity.type
_entity.pdbx_description
1 polymer ?
#
loop_
_entity_poly.entity_id
_entity_poly.type
_entity_poly.pdbx_seq_one_letter_code
_entity_poly.pdbx_strand_id
1 'polypeptide(L)' 'MALYNLGLCYKNGDGVNQSNKWAQYYFKKAAASGHKPAKKALKNIV' A
#
# COMPACT_ATOMS: atom_id res chain seq x y z
N MET A 1 -5.59 1.07 8.60
CA MET A 1 -4.28 1.71 8.89
C MET A 1 -3.11 0.75 8.76
N ALA A 2 -3.06 -0.41 9.45
CA ALA A 2 -1.90 -1.32 9.38
C ALA A 2 -1.52 -1.78 7.96
N LEU A 3 -2.49 -2.23 7.14
CA LEU A 3 -2.25 -2.63 5.75
C LEU A 3 -1.76 -1.47 4.85
N TYR A 4 -2.17 -0.23 5.15
CA TYR A 4 -1.70 0.96 4.44
C TYR A 4 -0.23 1.23 4.77
N ASN A 5 0.14 1.16 6.04
CA ASN A 5 1.54 1.34 6.45
C ASN A 5 2.42 0.23 5.87
N LEU A 6 1.94 -1.02 5.84
CA LEU A 6 2.66 -2.11 5.20
C LEU A 6 2.87 -1.86 3.70
N GLY A 7 1.83 -1.39 3.01
CA GLY A 7 1.95 -0.97 1.61
C GLY A 7 2.97 0.15 1.42
N LEU A 8 3.09 1.08 2.37
CA LEU A 8 4.12 2.13 2.36
C LEU A 8 5.53 1.58 2.59
N CYS A 9 5.71 0.62 3.51
CA CYS A 9 7.00 -0.04 3.72
C CYS A 9 7.47 -0.73 2.43
N TYR A 10 6.58 -1.48 1.75
CA TYR A 10 6.90 -2.08 0.45
C TYR A 10 7.12 -1.04 -0.66
N LYS A 11 6.43 0.11 -0.62
CA LYS A 11 6.64 1.18 -1.60
C LYS A 11 8.00 1.86 -1.41
N ASN A 12 8.40 2.10 -0.16
CA ASN A 12 9.57 2.86 0.21
C ASN A 12 10.83 1.99 0.42
N GLY A 13 10.66 0.67 0.53
CA GLY A 13 11.75 -0.25 0.85
C GLY A 13 12.18 -0.19 2.32
N ASP A 14 11.25 0.15 3.23
CA ASP A 14 11.58 0.43 4.63
C ASP A 14 11.50 -0.88 5.45
N GLY A 15 12.67 -1.49 5.69
CA GLY A 15 12.79 -2.80 6.35
C GLY A 15 12.36 -4.00 5.51
N VAL A 16 11.92 -3.78 4.27
CA VAL A 16 11.55 -4.82 3.29
C VAL A 16 12.04 -4.43 1.90
N ASN A 17 12.21 -5.40 1.01
CA ASN A 17 12.55 -5.09 -0.37
C ASN A 17 11.44 -4.24 -1.02
N GLN A 18 11.86 -3.14 -1.64
CA GLN A 18 10.95 -2.27 -2.37
C GLN A 18 10.24 -3.07 -3.47
N SER A 19 8.91 -3.06 -3.44
CA SER A 19 8.10 -3.76 -4.42
C SER A 19 6.75 -3.07 -4.59
N ASN A 20 6.59 -2.44 -5.75
CA ASN A 20 5.33 -1.81 -6.14
C ASN A 20 4.18 -2.83 -6.25
N LYS A 21 4.47 -4.09 -6.63
CA LYS A 21 3.46 -5.16 -6.66
C LYS A 21 2.89 -5.45 -5.27
N TRP A 22 3.76 -5.65 -4.27
CA TRP A 22 3.33 -5.89 -2.90
C TRP A 22 2.66 -4.65 -2.29
N ALA A 23 3.21 -3.46 -2.55
CA ALA A 23 2.59 -2.21 -2.14
C ALA A 23 1.14 -2.10 -2.65
N GLN A 24 0.91 -2.30 -3.95
CA GLN A 24 -0.43 -2.30 -4.54
C GLN A 24 -1.35 -3.36 -3.94
N TYR A 25 -0.84 -4.57 -3.66
CA TYR A 25 -1.64 -5.63 -3.03
C TYR A 25 -2.16 -5.21 -1.66
N TYR A 26 -1.29 -4.68 -0.80
CA TYR A 26 -1.69 -4.23 0.54
C TYR A 26 -2.58 -2.99 0.51
N PHE A 27 -2.33 -2.06 -0.42
CA PHE A 27 -3.22 -0.93 -0.62
C PHE A 27 -4.59 -1.34 -1.17
N LYS A 28 -4.70 -2.36 -2.03
CA LYS A 28 -5.99 -2.94 -2.47
C LYS A 28 -6.75 -3.53 -1.30
N LYS A 29 -6.08 -4.31 -0.45
CA LYS A 29 -6.69 -4.91 0.73
C LYS A 29 -7.16 -3.84 1.74
N ALA A 30 -6.35 -2.80 1.94
CA ALA A 30 -6.73 -1.65 2.77
C ALA A 30 -7.90 -0.85 2.17
N ALA A 31 -7.91 -0.62 0.86
CA ALA A 31 -9.00 0.06 0.17
C ALA A 31 -10.30 -0.74 0.21
N ALA A 32 -10.23 -2.07 0.13
CA ALA A 32 -11.38 -2.97 0.26
C ALA A 32 -12.03 -2.88 1.67
N SER A 33 -11.24 -2.60 2.70
CA SER A 33 -11.73 -2.33 4.06
C SER A 33 -12.33 -0.93 4.24
N GLY A 34 -12.56 -0.17 3.16
CA GLY A 34 -13.09 1.19 3.21
C GLY A 34 -12.06 2.29 3.48
N HIS A 35 -10.76 1.97 3.49
CA HIS A 35 -9.70 2.93 3.81
C HIS A 35 -9.44 3.89 2.63
N LYS A 36 -10.12 5.04 2.63
CA LYS A 36 -9.99 6.09 1.59
C LYS A 36 -8.53 6.48 1.28
N PRO A 37 -7.62 6.67 2.26
CA PRO A 37 -6.21 6.97 1.99
C PRO A 37 -5.50 5.88 1.17
N ALA A 38 -5.83 4.61 1.40
CA ALA A 38 -5.21 3.50 0.67
C ALA A 38 -5.69 3.45 -0.78
N LYS A 39 -6.97 3.75 -1.01
CA LYS A 39 -7.53 3.90 -2.36
C LYS A 39 -6.85 5.04 -3.13
N LYS A 40 -6.52 6.15 -2.45
CA LYS A 40 -5.77 7.26 -3.06
C LYS A 40 -4.31 6.88 -3.34
N ALA A 41 -3.64 6.22 -2.39
CA ALA A 41 -2.27 5.75 -2.59
C ALA A 41 -2.15 4.74 -3.73
N LEU A 42 -3.15 3.85 -3.90
CA LEU A 42 -3.24 2.95 -5.05
C LEU A 42 -3.18 3.67 -6.38
N LYS A 43 -3.91 4.78 -6.51
CA LYS A 43 -3.89 5.61 -7.73
C LYS A 43 -2.56 6.32 -7.95
N ASN A 44 -1.76 6.48 -6.91
CA ASN A 44 -0.47 7.18 -6.94
C ASN A 44 0.73 6.23 -7.07
N ILE A 45 0.47 4.92 -7.27
CA ILE A 45 1.46 3.85 -7.42
C ILE A 45 1.34 3.16 -8.78
N VAL A 46 0.27 3.45 -9.53
CA VAL A 46 0.20 3.24 -10.99
C VAL A 46 0.95 4.38 -11.65
#